data_AF-A0AAQ4E7R8-F1
#
_entry.id   AF-A0AAQ4E7R8-F1
#
_cell.length_a   1.000
_cell.length_b   1.000
_cell.length_c   1.000
_cell.angle_alpha   90.00
_cell.angle_beta   90.00
_cell.angle_gamma   90.00
#
_symmetry.space_group_name_H-M   'P 1'
#
loop_
_entity.id
_entity.type
_entity.pdbx_description
1 polymer ?
#
loop_
_entity_poly.entity_id
_entity_poly.type
_entity_poly.pdbx_seq_one_letter_code
_entity_poly.pdbx_strand_id
1 'polypeptide(L)'
;MHLKAIDIKERLLGPEDYEVALSVGHLASLYNYDMKLYEQAEQLYLRSIAIGTKLFGEAYSGLEYDYRGLLRVSMEMNKTNQVLRYTRVLEEWRQLRQRSLREGHDASPFTFCVCKVPPEDIYTYVTSLR
;
A
#
# COMPACT_ATOMS: atom_id res chain seq x y z
N MET A 1 10.18 -6.07 -17.62
CA MET A 1 10.97 -4.94 -17.08
C MET A 1 10.97 -4.92 -15.54
N HIS A 2 9.86 -5.26 -14.87
CA HIS A 2 9.75 -5.28 -13.40
C HIS A 2 10.87 -6.00 -12.65
N LEU A 3 11.26 -7.23 -13.05
CA LEU A 3 12.30 -7.99 -12.35
C LEU A 3 13.66 -7.25 -12.27
N LYS A 4 14.08 -6.60 -13.37
CA LYS A 4 15.31 -5.80 -13.38
C LYS A 4 15.18 -4.55 -12.51
N ALA A 5 14.01 -3.90 -12.53
CA ALA A 5 13.74 -2.73 -11.70
C ALA A 5 13.74 -3.09 -10.20
N ILE A 6 13.17 -4.24 -9.83
CA ILE A 6 13.17 -4.74 -8.45
C ILE A 6 14.60 -5.01 -8.00
N ASP A 7 15.40 -5.75 -8.77
CA ASP A 7 16.80 -6.04 -8.41
C ASP A 7 17.64 -4.76 -8.21
N ILE A 8 17.49 -3.76 -9.09
CA ILE A 8 18.17 -2.47 -8.93
C ILE A 8 17.69 -1.74 -7.66
N LYS A 9 16.37 -1.67 -7.42
CA LYS A 9 15.81 -1.02 -6.24
C LYS A 9 16.23 -1.71 -4.94
N GLU A 10 16.23 -3.05 -4.90
CA GLU A 10 16.68 -3.82 -3.75
C GLU A 10 18.15 -3.55 -3.41
N ARG A 11 19.01 -3.43 -4.43
CA ARG A 11 20.44 -3.11 -4.24
C ARG A 11 20.68 -1.68 -3.77
N LEU A 12 19.89 -0.73 -4.24
CA LEU A 12 20.09 0.70 -3.96
C LEU A 12 19.38 1.16 -2.67
N LEU A 13 18.17 0.65 -2.42
CA LEU A 13 17.28 1.11 -1.35
C LEU A 13 17.12 0.08 -0.23
N GLY A 14 17.45 -1.18 -0.51
CA GLY A 14 17.23 -2.31 0.39
C GLY A 14 15.91 -3.05 0.09
N PRO A 15 15.80 -4.33 0.51
CA PRO A 15 14.68 -5.20 0.14
C PRO A 15 13.35 -4.87 0.84
N GLU A 16 13.40 -4.04 1.87
CA GLU A 16 12.27 -3.64 2.73
C GLU A 16 11.85 -2.19 2.45
N ASP A 17 12.27 -1.62 1.32
CA ASP A 17 11.91 -0.26 0.93
C ASP A 17 10.53 -0.20 0.25
N TYR A 18 9.85 0.95 0.39
CA TYR A 18 8.54 1.19 -0.20
C TYR A 18 8.53 1.06 -1.73
N GLU A 19 9.57 1.56 -2.41
CA GLU A 19 9.68 1.47 -3.86
C GLU A 19 9.85 0.02 -4.35
N VAL A 20 10.44 -0.83 -3.51
CA VAL A 20 10.52 -2.28 -3.75
C VAL A 20 9.12 -2.88 -3.57
N ALA A 21 8.41 -2.57 -2.50
CA ALA A 21 7.03 -3.05 -2.28
C ALA A 21 6.11 -2.73 -3.45
N LEU A 22 6.07 -1.46 -3.90
CA LEU A 22 5.29 -1.05 -5.07
C LEU A 22 5.64 -1.83 -6.32
N SER A 23 6.94 -2.02 -6.59
CA SER A 23 7.39 -2.73 -7.78
C SER A 23 7.02 -4.22 -7.74
N VAL A 24 7.09 -4.82 -6.56
CA VAL A 24 6.69 -6.21 -6.30
C VAL A 24 5.18 -6.37 -6.45
N GLY A 25 4.35 -5.48 -5.89
CA GLY A 25 2.90 -5.50 -6.05
C GLY A 25 2.44 -5.33 -7.51
N HIS A 26 3.12 -4.48 -8.28
CA HIS A 26 2.86 -4.36 -9.72
C HIS A 26 3.23 -5.63 -10.50
N LEU A 27 4.36 -6.28 -10.16
CA LEU A 27 4.71 -7.57 -10.76
C LEU A 27 3.68 -8.66 -10.39
N ALA A 28 3.19 -8.67 -9.15
CA ALA A 28 2.13 -9.59 -8.72
C ALA A 28 0.87 -9.41 -9.58
N SER A 29 0.49 -8.17 -9.87
CA SER A 29 -0.64 -7.85 -10.75
C SER A 29 -0.44 -8.37 -12.18
N LEU A 30 0.74 -8.15 -12.76
CA LEU A 30 1.08 -8.72 -14.08
C LEU A 30 0.93 -10.25 -14.09
N TYR A 31 1.43 -10.91 -13.03
CA TYR A 31 1.33 -12.36 -12.91
C TYR A 31 -0.11 -12.84 -12.74
N ASN A 32 -0.93 -12.10 -12.00
CA ASN A 32 -2.33 -12.40 -11.76
C ASN A 32 -3.18 -12.26 -13.03
N TYR A 33 -3.10 -11.10 -13.70
CA TYR A 33 -4.02 -10.74 -14.78
C TYR A 33 -3.55 -11.20 -16.16
N ASP A 34 -2.27 -11.02 -16.48
CA ASP A 34 -1.78 -11.25 -17.84
C ASP A 34 -1.18 -12.64 -18.03
N MET A 35 -0.47 -13.15 -17.02
CA MET A 35 0.25 -14.43 -17.13
C MET A 35 -0.47 -15.62 -16.48
N LYS A 36 -1.50 -15.37 -15.66
CA LYS A 36 -2.23 -16.39 -14.89
C LYS A 36 -1.34 -17.26 -14.00
N LEU A 37 -0.22 -16.71 -13.54
CA LEU A 37 0.72 -17.35 -12.62
C LEU A 37 0.29 -17.09 -11.18
N TYR A 38 -0.86 -17.64 -10.82
CA TYR A 38 -1.58 -17.33 -9.59
C TYR A 38 -0.78 -17.56 -8.31
N GLU A 39 -0.04 -18.68 -8.20
CA GLU A 39 0.75 -18.98 -7.00
C GLU A 39 1.92 -18.01 -6.82
N GLN A 40 2.56 -17.59 -7.92
CA GLN A 40 3.64 -16.61 -7.89
C GLN A 40 3.10 -15.22 -7.57
N ALA A 41 1.94 -14.86 -8.13
CA ALA A 41 1.25 -13.62 -7.80
C ALA A 41 0.89 -13.56 -6.30
N GLU A 42 0.38 -14.65 -5.74
CA GLU A 42 0.05 -14.75 -4.30
C GLU A 42 1.27 -14.42 -3.43
N GLN A 43 2.41 -15.05 -3.70
CA GLN A 43 3.65 -14.82 -2.97
C GLN A 43 4.14 -13.37 -3.08
N LEU A 44 4.05 -12.77 -4.27
CA LEU A 44 4.48 -11.40 -4.49
C LEU A 44 3.55 -10.39 -3.78
N TYR A 45 2.23 -10.59 -3.82
CA TYR A 45 1.30 -9.74 -3.07
C TYR A 45 1.56 -9.84 -1.56
N LEU A 46 1.76 -11.04 -1.02
CA LEU A 46 2.09 -11.23 0.40
C LEU A 46 3.39 -10.51 0.79
N ARG A 47 4.40 -10.53 -0.09
CA ARG A 47 5.65 -9.79 0.12
C ARG A 47 5.42 -8.28 0.13
N SER A 48 4.67 -7.73 -0.83
CA SER A 48 4.32 -6.31 -0.88
C SER A 48 3.59 -5.87 0.40
N ILE A 49 2.62 -6.65 0.86
CA ILE A 49 1.86 -6.40 2.10
C ILE A 49 2.80 -6.40 3.31
N ALA A 50 3.71 -7.37 3.42
CA ALA A 50 4.62 -7.46 4.56
C ALA A 50 5.51 -6.21 4.68
N ILE A 51 6.06 -5.73 3.56
CA ILE A 51 6.88 -4.52 3.53
C ILE A 51 6.01 -3.30 3.86
N GLY A 52 4.87 -3.12 3.19
CA GLY A 52 3.98 -1.98 3.43
C GLY A 52 3.47 -1.90 4.87
N THR A 53 3.12 -3.04 5.46
CA THR A 53 2.66 -3.13 6.86
C THR A 53 3.77 -2.76 7.83
N LYS A 54 5.00 -3.20 7.57
CA LYS A 54 6.16 -2.88 8.40
C LYS A 54 6.53 -1.40 8.36
N LEU A 55 6.42 -0.77 7.19
CA LEU A 55 6.79 0.64 7.00
C LEU A 55 5.72 1.62 7.48
N PHE A 56 4.44 1.32 7.22
CA PHE A 56 3.34 2.28 7.38
C PHE A 56 2.24 1.81 8.35
N GLY A 57 2.37 0.60 8.89
CA GLY A 57 1.38 -0.01 9.78
C GLY A 57 0.22 -0.70 9.05
N GLU A 58 -0.61 -1.38 9.83
CA GLU A 58 -1.71 -2.23 9.31
C GLU A 58 -2.85 -1.43 8.67
N ALA A 59 -3.01 -0.13 8.97
CA ALA A 59 -4.07 0.71 8.42
C ALA A 59 -3.69 1.40 7.09
N TYR A 60 -2.48 1.14 6.58
CA TYR A 60 -1.95 1.77 5.38
C TYR A 60 -2.85 1.54 4.16
N SER A 61 -3.12 2.62 3.40
CA SER A 61 -4.05 2.60 2.26
C SER A 61 -3.59 1.70 1.13
N GLY A 62 -2.27 1.65 0.91
CA GLY A 62 -1.70 0.94 -0.23
C GLY A 62 -1.93 -0.57 -0.15
N LEU A 63 -2.17 -1.11 1.05
CA LEU A 63 -2.45 -2.54 1.24
C LEU A 63 -3.76 -2.98 0.56
N GLU A 64 -4.70 -2.06 0.31
CA GLU A 64 -5.97 -2.40 -0.35
C GLU A 64 -5.76 -3.07 -1.71
N TYR A 65 -4.81 -2.54 -2.48
CA TYR A 65 -4.50 -3.03 -3.82
C TYR A 65 -4.06 -4.49 -3.76
N ASP A 66 -3.14 -4.80 -2.85
CA ASP A 66 -2.58 -6.14 -2.70
C ASP A 66 -3.61 -7.13 -2.13
N TYR A 67 -4.44 -6.72 -1.16
CA TYR A 67 -5.51 -7.57 -0.62
C TYR A 67 -6.56 -7.93 -1.68
N ARG A 68 -6.95 -6.97 -2.52
CA ARG A 68 -7.86 -7.24 -3.64
C ARG A 68 -7.21 -8.15 -4.68
N GLY A 69 -5.91 -7.99 -4.91
CA GLY A 69 -5.11 -8.89 -5.74
C GLY A 69 -5.15 -10.33 -5.24
N LEU A 70 -4.87 -10.55 -3.95
CA LEU A 70 -4.94 -11.86 -3.29
C LEU A 70 -6.33 -12.49 -3.36
N LEU A 71 -7.38 -11.70 -3.11
CA LEU A 71 -8.76 -12.20 -3.21
C LEU A 71 -9.06 -12.72 -4.62
N ARG A 72 -8.65 -11.97 -5.65
CA ARG A 72 -8.82 -12.41 -7.04
C ARG A 72 -8.05 -13.68 -7.33
N VAL A 73 -6.78 -13.75 -6.96
CA VAL A 73 -5.94 -14.95 -7.14
C VAL A 73 -6.64 -16.18 -6.55
N SER A 74 -7.17 -16.07 -5.33
CA SER A 74 -7.89 -17.18 -4.67
C SER A 74 -9.20 -17.56 -5.36
N MET A 75 -9.92 -16.59 -5.94
CA MET A 75 -11.12 -16.84 -6.73
C MET A 75 -10.79 -17.60 -8.02
N GLU A 76 -9.76 -17.17 -8.76
CA GLU A 76 -9.34 -17.82 -10.01
C GLU A 76 -8.80 -19.24 -9.78
N MET A 77 -8.14 -19.47 -8.64
CA MET A 77 -7.68 -20.80 -8.23
C MET A 77 -8.78 -21.70 -7.66
N ASN A 78 -10.02 -21.20 -7.51
CA ASN A 78 -11.15 -21.89 -6.90
C ASN A 78 -10.85 -22.42 -5.47
N LYS A 79 -9.98 -21.73 -4.72
CA LYS A 79 -9.59 -22.09 -3.35
C LYS A 79 -10.55 -21.42 -2.34
N THR A 80 -11.70 -22.03 -2.11
CA THR A 80 -12.78 -21.48 -1.27
C THR A 80 -12.33 -21.06 0.14
N ASN A 81 -11.50 -21.86 0.80
CA ASN A 81 -10.95 -21.52 2.12
C ASN A 81 -10.09 -20.24 2.09
N GLN A 82 -9.29 -20.05 1.04
CA GLN A 82 -8.47 -18.85 0.89
C GLN A 82 -9.31 -17.63 0.53
N VAL A 83 -10.36 -17.78 -0.29
CA VAL A 83 -11.30 -16.70 -0.61
C VAL A 83 -11.95 -16.17 0.67
N LEU A 84 -12.44 -17.05 1.54
CA LEU A 84 -13.03 -16.66 2.83
C LEU A 84 -12.01 -15.95 3.72
N ARG A 85 -10.78 -16.48 3.78
CA ARG A 85 -9.69 -15.87 4.55
C ARG A 85 -9.37 -14.45 4.07
N TYR A 86 -9.13 -14.25 2.78
CA TYR A 86 -8.73 -12.94 2.24
C TYR A 86 -9.89 -11.95 2.21
N THR A 87 -11.13 -12.41 2.04
CA THR A 87 -12.32 -11.55 2.19
C THR A 87 -12.39 -10.99 3.60
N ARG A 88 -12.17 -11.85 4.61
CA ARG A 88 -12.16 -11.44 6.02
C ARG A 88 -11.03 -10.46 6.31
N VAL A 89 -9.81 -10.74 5.85
CA VAL A 89 -8.66 -9.84 6.03
C VAL A 89 -8.93 -8.47 5.42
N LEU A 90 -9.47 -8.41 4.20
CA LEU A 90 -9.80 -7.14 3.54
C LEU A 90 -10.86 -6.36 4.32
N GLU A 91 -11.85 -7.04 4.89
CA GLU A 91 -12.89 -6.40 5.70
C GLU A 91 -12.35 -5.88 7.04
N GLU A 92 -11.56 -6.69 7.74
CA GLU A 92 -10.89 -6.31 8.99
C GLU A 92 -9.98 -5.09 8.77
N TRP A 93 -9.18 -5.11 7.70
CA TRP A 93 -8.37 -3.96 7.29
C TRP A 93 -9.22 -2.72 7.04
N ARG A 94 -10.34 -2.85 6.32
CA ARG A 94 -11.24 -1.71 6.00
C ARG A 94 -11.79 -1.09 7.28
N GLN A 95 -12.18 -1.91 8.25
CA GLN A 95 -12.68 -1.44 9.55
C GLN A 95 -11.58 -0.77 10.36
N LEU A 96 -10.39 -1.38 10.42
CA LEU A 96 -9.22 -0.82 11.11
C LEU A 96 -8.86 0.56 10.54
N ARG A 97 -8.82 0.69 9.21
CA ARG A 97 -8.56 1.95 8.52
C ARG A 97 -9.61 3.00 8.84
N GLN A 98 -10.90 2.64 8.80
CA GLN A 98 -11.98 3.57 9.17
C GLN A 98 -11.85 4.03 10.62
N ARG A 99 -11.45 3.16 11.54
CA ARG A 99 -11.19 3.52 12.94
C ARG A 99 -10.00 4.47 13.06
N SER A 100 -8.86 4.14 12.43
CA SER A 100 -7.65 4.97 12.42
C SER A 100 -7.92 6.39 11.91
N LEU A 101 -8.72 6.53 10.84
CA LEU A 101 -9.11 7.82 10.28
C LEU A 101 -9.98 8.65 11.23
N ARG A 102 -10.88 8.00 11.99
CA ARG A 102 -11.71 8.69 13.00
C ARG A 102 -10.88 9.15 14.20
N GLU A 103 -9.85 8.38 14.55
CA GLU A 103 -8.96 8.67 15.68
C GLU A 103 -7.88 9.71 15.34
N GLY A 104 -7.80 10.18 14.09
CA GLY A 104 -6.84 11.20 13.66
C GLY A 104 -5.41 10.69 13.53
N HIS A 105 -5.18 9.38 13.67
CA HIS A 105 -3.93 8.72 13.32
C HIS A 105 -3.90 8.55 11.80
N ASP A 106 -3.59 9.63 11.09
CA ASP A 106 -3.42 9.59 9.65
C ASP A 106 -2.09 8.90 9.33
N ALA A 107 -2.14 7.61 8.98
CA ALA A 107 -1.00 6.78 8.58
C ALA A 107 -0.56 7.08 7.12
N SER A 108 -0.76 8.31 6.67
CA SER A 108 -0.34 8.79 5.35
C SER A 108 1.00 9.52 5.50
N PRO A 109 2.07 9.10 4.80
CA PRO A 109 3.33 9.84 4.80
C PRO A 109 3.23 11.20 4.08
N PHE A 110 2.08 11.51 3.47
CA PHE A 110 1.80 12.77 2.78
C PHE A 110 0.72 13.61 3.47
N THR A 111 0.47 13.42 4.77
CA THR A 111 -0.28 14.43 5.51
C THR A 111 0.60 15.67 5.59
N PHE A 112 0.45 16.54 4.59
CA PHE A 112 0.84 17.94 4.70
C PHE A 112 0.25 18.38 6.03
N CYS A 113 1.11 18.77 6.96
CA CYS A 113 0.66 19.42 8.18
C CYS A 113 -0.01 20.71 7.70
N VAL A 114 -1.32 20.65 7.43
CA VAL A 114 -2.13 21.83 7.25
C VAL A 114 -2.18 22.42 8.64
N CYS A 115 -1.15 23.19 8.98
CA CYS A 115 -1.30 24.25 9.95
C CYS A 115 -2.60 24.94 9.53
N LYS A 116 -3.63 24.82 10.35
CA LYS A 116 -4.80 25.68 10.27
C LYS A 116 -4.26 27.08 10.56
N VAL A 117 -3.66 27.72 9.56
CA VAL A 117 -3.34 29.14 9.62
C VAL A 117 -4.72 29.80 9.56
N PRO A 118 -5.15 30.48 10.63
CA PRO A 118 -6.40 31.23 10.56
C PRO A 118 -6.30 32.22 9.39
N PRO A 119 -7.39 32.46 8.66
CA PRO A 119 -7.39 33.25 7.42
C PRO A 119 -6.95 34.72 7.58
N GLU A 120 -6.63 35.14 8.80
CA GLU A 120 -6.26 36.52 9.14
C GLU A 120 -4.75 36.81 8.97
N ASP A 121 -3.89 35.77 8.86
CA ASP A 121 -2.43 35.96 8.89
C ASP A 121 -1.71 35.84 7.52
N ILE A 122 -2.44 35.76 6.40
CA ILE A 122 -1.81 35.66 5.06
C ILE A 122 -1.22 37.03 4.60
N TYR A 123 -1.64 38.15 5.18
CA TYR A 123 -1.24 39.48 4.71
C TYR A 123 0.03 40.07 5.35
N THR A 124 0.61 39.46 6.39
CA THR A 124 1.74 40.07 7.13
C THR A 124 3.12 39.58 6.69
N TYR A 125 3.23 38.60 5.80
CA TYR A 125 4.52 38.02 5.40
C TYR A 125 5.13 38.58 4.09
N VAL A 126 4.51 39.57 3.44
CA VAL A 126 4.99 40.09 2.14
C VAL A 126 5.64 41.48 2.23
N THR A 127 5.80 42.07 3.42
CA THR A 127 6.38 43.43 3.57
C THR A 127 7.62 43.55 4.47
N SER A 128 8.31 42.46 4.83
CA SER A 128 9.62 42.53 5.51
C SER A 128 10.84 42.21 4.63
N LEU A 129 10.66 42.11 3.31
CA LEU A 129 11.75 42.06 2.34
C LEU A 129 11.66 43.22 1.34
N ARG A 130 11.75 44.45 1.84
CA ARG A 130 12.31 45.58 1.09
C ARG A 130 12.82 46.68 2.01
#